data_AF-A0A1V9Y2V9-F1
#
_entry.id   AF-A0A1V9Y2V9-F1
#
_cell.length_a   1.000
_cell.length_b   1.000
_cell.length_c   1.000
_cell.angle_alpha   90.00
_cell.angle_beta   90.00
_cell.angle_gamma   90.00
#
_symmetry.space_group_name_H-M   'P 1'
#
loop_
_entity.id
_entity.type
_entity.pdbx_description
1 polymer ?
#
loop_
_entity_poly.entity_id
_entity_poly.type
_entity_poly.pdbx_seq_one_letter_code
_entity_poly.pdbx_strand_id
1 'polypeptide(L)'
;GNELRVAEDIKKEFGVSDRRWMWLRAKVLAQEEQWDELEKLSKSKRVPLIGFQGFAEVCLSHSNKMEALKYILKLKEDTKVNFVLRYTDGDIKKAAKLALEQKDLECLQLLREKAIEKTRTANLANEIDEYVSQLRSKK
;
A
#
# COMPACT_ATOMS: atom_id res chain seq x y z
N GLY A 1 17.88 20.16 9.34
CA GLY A 1 19.17 20.72 8.90
C GLY A 1 18.94 21.89 7.97
N ASN A 2 19.93 22.79 7.85
CA ASN A 2 19.91 23.98 6.99
C ASN A 2 19.49 23.67 5.53
N GLU A 3 19.81 22.46 5.05
CA GLU A 3 19.46 21.94 3.72
C GLU A 3 17.95 21.86 3.46
N LEU A 4 17.15 21.45 4.45
CA LEU A 4 15.68 21.40 4.29
C LEU A 4 15.09 22.80 4.09
N ARG A 5 15.64 23.80 4.77
CA ARG A 5 15.22 25.19 4.62
C ARG A 5 15.56 25.72 3.23
N VAL A 6 16.78 25.48 2.77
CA VAL A 6 17.22 25.83 1.41
C VAL A 6 16.32 25.16 0.36
N ALA A 7 15.98 23.88 0.56
CA ALA A 7 15.11 23.15 -0.36
C ALA A 7 13.66 23.71 -0.36
N GLU A 8 13.16 24.20 0.77
CA GLU A 8 11.87 24.91 0.83
C GLU A 8 11.89 26.28 0.15
N ASP A 9 13.01 26.99 0.20
CA ASP A 9 13.17 28.28 -0.49
C ASP A 9 13.22 28.08 -2.02
N ILE A 10 13.97 27.07 -2.50
CA ILE A 10 13.96 26.65 -3.92
C ILE A 10 12.55 26.24 -4.35
N LYS A 11 11.83 25.45 -3.53
CA LYS A 11 10.44 25.06 -3.83
C LYS A 11 9.55 26.29 -4.08
N LYS A 12 9.68 27.36 -3.27
CA LYS A 12 8.92 28.60 -3.44
C LYS A 12 9.32 29.32 -4.73
N GLU A 13 10.62 29.44 -4.98
CA GLU A 13 11.18 30.10 -6.16
C GLU A 13 10.69 29.47 -7.47
N PHE A 14 10.63 28.14 -7.53
CA PHE A 14 10.17 27.39 -8.69
C PHE A 14 8.65 27.13 -8.72
N GLY A 15 7.89 27.68 -7.76
CA GLY A 15 6.44 27.51 -7.71
C GLY A 15 5.98 26.05 -7.58
N VAL A 16 6.78 25.18 -6.94
CA VAL A 16 6.46 23.76 -6.83
C VAL A 16 5.29 23.57 -5.88
N SER A 17 4.20 22.98 -6.39
CA SER A 17 3.01 22.70 -5.60
C SER A 17 3.29 21.78 -4.40
N ASP A 18 2.54 21.94 -3.31
CA ASP A 18 2.70 21.11 -2.11
C ASP A 18 2.60 19.61 -2.40
N ARG A 19 1.67 19.23 -3.28
CA ARG A 19 1.53 17.83 -3.72
C ARG A 19 2.81 17.32 -4.36
N ARG A 20 3.36 18.06 -5.34
CA ARG A 20 4.56 17.64 -6.06
C ARG A 20 5.79 17.64 -5.15
N TRP A 21 5.89 18.63 -4.27
CA TRP A 21 6.92 18.71 -3.25
C TRP A 21 6.93 17.47 -2.34
N MET A 22 5.77 17.06 -1.85
CA MET A 22 5.69 15.87 -1.01
C MET A 22 6.06 14.60 -1.76
N TRP A 23 5.61 14.44 -3.02
CA TRP A 23 6.00 13.30 -3.86
C TRP A 23 7.51 13.22 -4.05
N LEU A 24 8.15 14.36 -4.31
CA LEU A 24 9.60 14.44 -4.45
C LEU A 24 10.30 14.01 -3.16
N ARG A 25 9.85 14.53 -2.01
CA ARG A 25 10.41 14.15 -0.70
C ARG A 25 10.25 12.67 -0.42
N ALA A 26 9.06 12.09 -0.64
CA ALA A 26 8.84 10.66 -0.41
C ALA A 26 9.75 9.80 -1.30
N LYS A 27 9.93 10.17 -2.57
CA LYS A 27 10.87 9.49 -3.48
C LYS A 27 12.31 9.56 -3.00
N VAL A 28 12.79 10.74 -2.61
CA VAL A 28 14.16 10.91 -2.10
C VAL A 28 14.36 10.10 -0.84
N LEU A 29 13.42 10.15 0.12
CA LEU A 29 13.54 9.37 1.35
C LEU A 29 13.59 7.86 1.08
N ALA A 30 12.83 7.36 0.10
CA ALA A 30 12.89 5.95 -0.28
C ALA A 30 14.15 5.58 -1.06
N GLN A 31 14.68 6.48 -1.90
CA GLN A 31 15.96 6.32 -2.58
C GLN A 31 17.13 6.21 -1.59
N GLU A 32 17.08 7.02 -0.54
CA GLU A 32 18.07 7.04 0.55
C GLU A 32 17.77 6.02 1.65
N GLU A 33 16.77 5.14 1.46
CA GLU A 33 16.32 4.13 2.44
C GLU A 33 15.99 4.69 3.84
N GLN A 34 15.62 5.97 3.92
CA GLN A 34 15.23 6.66 5.16
C GLN A 34 13.77 6.34 5.52
N TRP A 35 13.47 5.07 5.78
CA TRP A 35 12.12 4.57 6.04
C TRP A 35 11.48 5.20 7.30
N ASP A 36 12.27 5.46 8.34
CA ASP A 36 11.78 6.12 9.57
C ASP A 36 11.30 7.56 9.29
N GLU A 37 12.04 8.29 8.45
CA GLU A 37 11.67 9.64 8.03
C GLU A 37 10.49 9.63 7.05
N LEU A 38 10.40 8.60 6.20
CA LEU A 38 9.23 8.36 5.35
C LEU A 38 7.98 8.09 6.20
N GLU A 39 8.09 7.29 7.26
CA GLU A 39 6.99 7.02 8.18
C GLU A 39 6.57 8.29 8.91
N LYS A 40 7.52 9.12 9.37
CA LYS A 40 7.22 10.45 9.95
C LYS A 40 6.50 11.34 8.93
N LEU A 41 6.94 11.35 7.68
CA LEU A 41 6.29 12.10 6.60
C LEU A 41 4.84 11.63 6.38
N SER A 42 4.59 10.33 6.45
CA SER A 42 3.26 9.71 6.29
C SER A 42 2.26 10.05 7.40
N LYS A 43 2.73 10.61 8.52
CA LYS A 43 1.90 11.06 9.66
C LYS A 43 1.66 12.57 9.66
N SER A 44 2.25 13.30 8.71
CA SER A 44 2.12 14.76 8.62
C SER A 44 0.70 15.19 8.22
N LYS A 45 0.26 16.38 8.66
CA LYS A 45 -1.02 16.97 8.23
C LYS A 45 -1.13 17.19 6.71
N ARG A 46 -0.01 17.16 5.98
CA ARG A 46 0.01 17.30 4.51
C ARG A 46 -0.24 15.99 3.75
N VAL A 47 -0.32 14.85 4.45
CA VAL A 47 -0.61 13.51 3.88
C VAL A 47 -1.84 13.45 2.97
N PRO A 48 -2.93 14.23 3.17
CA PRO A 48 -4.06 14.26 2.24
C PRO A 48 -3.68 14.58 0.78
N LEU A 49 -2.49 15.12 0.52
CA LEU A 49 -2.05 15.51 -0.83
C LEU A 49 -1.49 14.36 -1.66
N ILE A 50 -0.85 13.35 -1.04
CA ILE A 50 -0.37 12.13 -1.72
C ILE A 50 -1.36 10.98 -1.53
N GLY A 51 -1.97 10.89 -0.34
CA GLY A 51 -2.67 9.69 0.12
C GLY A 51 -1.72 8.52 0.41
N PHE A 52 -2.23 7.48 1.07
CA PHE A 52 -1.41 6.29 1.38
C PHE A 52 -0.99 5.49 0.14
N GLN A 53 -1.70 5.66 -0.99
CA GLN A 53 -1.38 4.97 -2.23
C GLN A 53 0.01 5.33 -2.74
N GLY A 54 0.39 6.61 -2.72
CA GLY A 54 1.73 7.02 -3.17
C GLY A 54 2.84 6.49 -2.28
N PHE A 55 2.62 6.43 -0.95
CA PHE A 55 3.58 5.82 -0.03
C PHE A 55 3.74 4.31 -0.28
N ALA A 56 2.63 3.58 -0.47
CA ALA A 56 2.66 2.17 -0.83
C ALA A 56 3.41 1.94 -2.16
N GLU A 57 3.14 2.76 -3.17
CA GLU A 57 3.79 2.68 -4.49
C GLU A 57 5.30 2.85 -4.40
N VAL A 58 5.74 3.89 -3.68
CA VAL A 58 7.15 4.20 -3.49
C VAL A 58 7.85 3.06 -2.76
N CYS A 59 7.26 2.53 -1.68
CA CYS A 59 7.87 1.44 -0.92
C CYS A 59 7.98 0.14 -1.74
N LEU A 60 6.94 -0.21 -2.51
CA LEU A 60 6.97 -1.38 -3.39
C LEU A 60 8.01 -1.23 -4.51
N SER A 61 8.16 -0.02 -5.07
CA SER A 61 9.15 0.25 -6.13
C SER A 61 10.59 0.12 -5.65
N HIS A 62 10.83 0.30 -4.35
CA HIS A 62 12.13 0.14 -3.68
C HIS A 62 12.25 -1.19 -2.93
N SER A 63 11.39 -2.17 -3.22
CA SER A 63 11.40 -3.52 -2.62
C SER A 63 11.27 -3.58 -1.09
N ASN A 64 10.94 -2.47 -0.41
CA ASN A 64 10.65 -2.50 1.02
C ASN A 64 9.18 -2.87 1.25
N LYS A 65 8.90 -4.17 1.13
CA LYS A 65 7.57 -4.74 1.32
C LYS A 65 7.03 -4.48 2.73
N MET A 66 7.86 -4.63 3.77
CA MET A 66 7.43 -4.44 5.16
C MET A 66 6.92 -3.01 5.42
N GLU A 67 7.64 -2.02 4.92
CA GLU A 67 7.22 -0.62 5.01
C GLU A 67 5.98 -0.36 4.14
N ALA A 68 5.92 -0.94 2.93
CA ALA A 68 4.76 -0.82 2.06
C ALA A 68 3.48 -1.31 2.73
N LEU A 69 3.53 -2.44 3.45
CA LEU A 69 2.37 -3.04 4.11
C LEU A 69 1.70 -2.07 5.08
N LYS A 70 2.47 -1.25 5.82
CA LYS A 70 1.93 -0.22 6.73
C LYS A 70 1.00 0.76 6.03
N TYR A 71 1.25 1.06 4.76
CA TYR A 71 0.45 1.97 3.94
C TYR A 71 -0.67 1.25 3.20
N ILE A 72 -0.42 0.03 2.73
CA ILE A 72 -1.42 -0.80 2.04
C ILE A 72 -2.63 -1.04 2.95
N LEU A 73 -2.41 -1.36 4.23
CA LEU A 73 -3.49 -1.61 5.20
C LEU A 73 -4.38 -0.37 5.47
N LYS A 74 -3.96 0.82 5.05
CA LYS A 74 -4.72 2.08 5.19
C LYS A 74 -5.46 2.47 3.90
N LEU A 75 -5.34 1.69 2.83
CA LEU A 75 -6.03 1.94 1.57
C LEU A 75 -7.50 1.53 1.66
N LYS A 76 -8.32 2.15 0.80
CA LYS A 76 -9.68 1.68 0.53
C LYS A 76 -9.64 0.36 -0.22
N GLU A 77 -10.63 -0.49 -0.01
CA GLU A 77 -10.63 -1.89 -0.47
C GLU A 77 -10.44 -2.05 -1.99
N ASP A 78 -11.15 -1.25 -2.78
CA ASP A 78 -11.04 -1.22 -4.25
C ASP A 78 -9.59 -1.08 -4.74
N THR A 79 -8.80 -0.26 -4.03
CA THR A 79 -7.38 -0.04 -4.35
C THR A 79 -6.49 -1.04 -3.62
N LYS A 80 -6.82 -1.37 -2.36
CA LYS A 80 -6.04 -2.25 -1.49
C LYS A 80 -5.78 -3.60 -2.14
N VAL A 81 -6.80 -4.24 -2.72
CA VAL A 81 -6.65 -5.58 -3.33
C VAL A 81 -5.53 -5.64 -4.38
N ASN A 82 -5.42 -4.61 -5.22
CA ASN A 82 -4.39 -4.55 -6.25
C ASN A 82 -2.99 -4.38 -5.64
N PHE A 83 -2.87 -3.60 -4.56
CA PHE A 83 -1.61 -3.43 -3.83
C PHE A 83 -1.22 -4.67 -3.03
N VAL A 84 -2.18 -5.37 -2.41
CA VAL A 84 -1.96 -6.66 -1.74
C VAL A 84 -1.45 -7.70 -2.73
N LEU A 85 -2.02 -7.76 -3.94
CA LEU A 85 -1.51 -8.62 -5.00
C LEU A 85 -0.08 -8.25 -5.40
N ARG A 86 0.23 -6.97 -5.59
CA ARG A 86 1.61 -6.56 -5.90
C ARG A 86 2.59 -6.87 -4.78
N TYR A 87 2.21 -6.65 -3.53
CA TYR A 87 3.01 -7.01 -2.34
C TYR A 87 3.33 -8.52 -2.32
N THR A 88 2.39 -9.35 -2.75
CA THR A 88 2.51 -10.80 -2.82
C THR A 88 3.01 -11.34 -4.18
N ASP A 89 3.62 -10.49 -5.02
CA ASP A 89 4.16 -10.86 -6.34
C ASP A 89 3.11 -11.44 -7.30
N GLY A 90 1.84 -11.06 -7.12
CA GLY A 90 0.71 -11.54 -7.90
C GLY A 90 0.16 -12.90 -7.47
N ASP A 91 0.71 -13.50 -6.41
CA ASP A 91 0.25 -14.77 -5.85
C ASP A 91 -1.02 -14.57 -5.03
N ILE A 92 -2.15 -14.94 -5.64
CA ILE A 92 -3.48 -14.80 -5.04
C ILE A 92 -3.61 -15.61 -3.75
N LYS A 93 -2.92 -16.75 -3.62
CA LYS A 93 -2.97 -17.58 -2.41
C LYS A 93 -2.27 -16.89 -1.24
N LYS A 94 -1.09 -16.31 -1.48
CA LYS A 94 -0.39 -15.50 -0.46
C LYS A 94 -1.20 -14.26 -0.10
N ALA A 95 -1.80 -13.60 -1.10
CA ALA A 95 -2.67 -12.45 -0.88
C ALA A 95 -3.87 -12.79 0.02
N ALA A 96 -4.52 -13.93 -0.24
CA ALA A 96 -5.66 -14.38 0.56
C ALA A 96 -5.26 -14.71 2.00
N LYS A 97 -4.10 -15.36 2.21
CA LYS A 97 -3.57 -15.60 3.56
C LYS A 97 -3.30 -14.30 4.32
N LEU A 98 -2.70 -13.31 3.66
CA LEU A 98 -2.48 -11.99 4.27
C LEU A 98 -3.82 -11.34 4.64
N ALA A 99 -4.81 -11.34 3.75
CA ALA A 99 -6.13 -10.78 4.03
C ALA A 99 -6.84 -11.51 5.18
N LEU A 100 -6.69 -12.83 5.29
CA LEU A 100 -7.19 -13.63 6.41
C LEU A 100 -6.54 -13.23 7.73
N GLU A 101 -5.20 -13.08 7.77
CA GLU A 101 -4.45 -12.63 8.96
C GLU A 101 -4.89 -11.24 9.42
N GLN A 102 -5.16 -10.34 8.47
CA GLN A 102 -5.67 -8.99 8.73
C GLN A 102 -7.18 -8.96 9.04
N LYS A 103 -7.87 -10.10 8.96
CA LYS A 103 -9.33 -10.23 9.10
C LYS A 103 -10.11 -9.33 8.13
N ASP A 104 -9.53 -9.14 6.95
CA ASP A 104 -10.05 -8.26 5.89
C ASP A 104 -10.98 -9.06 4.96
N LEU A 105 -12.26 -9.09 5.34
CA LEU A 105 -13.28 -9.86 4.64
C LEU A 105 -13.53 -9.33 3.22
N GLU A 106 -13.51 -8.02 3.04
CA GLU A 106 -13.79 -7.38 1.76
C GLU A 106 -12.65 -7.62 0.77
N CYS A 107 -11.39 -7.49 1.22
CA CYS A 107 -10.24 -7.86 0.41
C CYS A 107 -10.25 -9.35 0.04
N LEU A 108 -10.67 -10.26 0.94
CA LEU A 108 -10.83 -11.68 0.63
C LEU A 108 -11.87 -11.93 -0.47
N GLN A 109 -13.01 -11.23 -0.43
CA GLN A 109 -14.05 -11.34 -1.44
C GLN A 109 -13.55 -10.88 -2.82
N LEU A 110 -12.86 -9.73 -2.88
CA LEU A 110 -12.27 -9.23 -4.12
C LEU A 110 -11.18 -10.18 -4.66
N LEU A 111 -10.37 -10.78 -3.78
CA LEU A 111 -9.36 -11.78 -4.18
C LEU A 111 -9.99 -13.06 -4.72
N ARG A 112 -11.13 -13.47 -4.19
CA ARG A 112 -11.91 -14.61 -4.70
C ARG A 112 -12.40 -14.35 -6.11
N GLU A 113 -12.99 -13.18 -6.36
CA GLU A 113 -13.43 -12.79 -7.71
C GLU A 113 -12.25 -12.82 -8.70
N LYS A 114 -11.11 -12.24 -8.31
CA LYS A 114 -9.89 -12.27 -9.11
C LYS A 114 -9.34 -13.69 -9.31
N ALA A 115 -9.47 -14.59 -8.33
CA ALA A 115 -9.07 -15.99 -8.49
C ALA A 115 -9.86 -16.65 -9.62
N ILE A 116 -11.19 -16.50 -9.61
CA ILE A 116 -12.09 -17.06 -10.63
C ILE A 116 -11.73 -16.53 -12.02
N GLU A 117 -11.51 -15.22 -12.14
CA GLU A 117 -11.14 -14.58 -13.41
C GLU A 117 -9.80 -15.08 -13.98
N LYS A 118 -8.77 -15.22 -13.12
CA LYS A 118 -7.39 -15.48 -13.56
C LYS A 118 -7.06 -16.96 -13.75
N THR A 119 -7.53 -17.83 -12.85
CA THR A 119 -7.05 -19.22 -12.80
C THR A 119 -7.92 -20.19 -13.59
N ARG A 120 -9.15 -19.79 -13.97
CA ARG A 120 -10.18 -20.67 -14.57
C ARG A 120 -10.38 -21.99 -13.81
N THR A 121 -9.95 -22.07 -12.55
CA THR A 121 -9.95 -23.29 -11.72
C THR A 121 -10.58 -22.97 -10.38
N ALA A 122 -11.69 -23.63 -10.09
CA ALA A 122 -12.52 -23.38 -8.90
C ALA A 122 -11.78 -23.66 -7.58
N ASN A 123 -10.70 -24.43 -7.60
CA ASN A 123 -10.00 -24.90 -6.40
C ASN A 123 -9.49 -23.76 -5.51
N LEU A 124 -8.90 -22.71 -6.10
CA LEU A 124 -8.39 -21.58 -5.30
C LEU A 124 -9.53 -20.71 -4.76
N ALA A 125 -10.61 -20.54 -5.54
CA ALA A 125 -11.79 -19.83 -5.06
C ALA A 125 -12.45 -20.55 -3.88
N ASN A 126 -12.54 -21.88 -3.95
CA ASN A 126 -13.05 -22.72 -2.86
C ASN A 126 -12.20 -22.59 -1.58
N GLU A 127 -10.86 -22.58 -1.70
CA GLU A 127 -9.97 -22.35 -0.56
C GLU A 127 -10.19 -20.96 0.07
N ILE A 128 -10.43 -19.93 -0.74
CA ILE A 128 -10.77 -18.59 -0.24
C ILE A 128 -12.17 -18.57 0.41
N ASP A 129 -13.14 -19.33 -0.09
CA ASP A 129 -14.47 -19.47 0.52
C ASP A 129 -14.41 -20.10 1.92
N GLU A 130 -13.48 -21.03 2.15
CA GLU A 130 -13.21 -21.56 3.49
C GLU A 130 -12.68 -20.47 4.42
N TYR A 131 -11.76 -19.62 3.95
CA TYR A 131 -11.23 -18.49 4.74
C TYR A 131 -12.33 -17.48 5.09
N VAL A 132 -13.20 -17.16 4.13
CA VAL A 132 -14.37 -16.30 4.33
C VAL A 132 -15.30 -16.90 5.39
N SER A 133 -15.56 -18.21 5.32
CA SER A 133 -16.42 -18.91 6.28
C SER A 133 -15.82 -18.91 7.70
N GLN A 134 -14.51 -19.09 7.83
CA GLN A 134 -13.80 -19.02 9.12
C GLN A 134 -13.90 -17.65 9.78
N LEU A 135 -13.88 -16.56 9.02
CA LEU A 135 -14.04 -15.21 9.56
C LEU A 135 -15.49 -14.90 9.96
N ARG A 136 -16.46 -15.45 9.23
CA ARG A 136 -17.89 -15.28 9.53
C ARG A 136 -18.34 -16.06 10.76
N SER A 137 -17.79 -17.26 11.00
CA SER A 137 -18.15 -18.11 12.14
C SER A 137 -17.53 -17.69 13.48
N LYS A 138 -16.53 -16.80 13.45
CA LYS A 138 -15.86 -16.25 14.65
C LYS A 138 -16.43 -14.89 15.11
N LYS A 139 -17.50 -14.42 14.48
CA LYS A 139 -18.31 -13.27 14.93
C LYS A 139 -19.48 -13.76 15.77
#